data_AF-A0A5J4Q8G1-F1
#
_entry.id   AF-A0A5J4Q8G1-F1
#
_cell.length_a   1.000
_cell.length_b   1.000
_cell.length_c   1.000
_cell.angle_alpha   90.00
_cell.angle_beta   90.00
_cell.angle_gamma   90.00
#
_symmetry.space_group_name_H-M   'P 1'
#
loop_
_entity.id
_entity.type
_entity.pdbx_description
1 polymer ?
#
loop_
_entity_poly.entity_id
_entity_poly.type
_entity_poly.pdbx_seq_one_letter_code
_entity_poly.pdbx_strand_id
1 'polypeptide(L)'
;SAFILMLGVMMVAAPGVPGGAIMAAIGILQSMLGFDETMIGLMISLYIAMDSFGTATNVTTSGAVAIIVDEINKSKLRAKA
;
A
#
# COMPACT_ATOMS: atom_id res chain seq x y z
N SER A 1 22.44 1.82 -1.23
CA SER A 1 21.72 3.08 -1.52
C SER A 1 20.95 3.04 -2.85
N ALA A 2 21.44 2.40 -3.92
CA ALA A 2 20.70 2.26 -5.19
C ALA A 2 19.41 1.40 -5.10
N PHE A 3 19.37 0.41 -4.22
CA PHE A 3 18.22 -0.48 -4.01
C PHE A 3 16.94 0.27 -3.57
N ILE A 4 17.08 1.23 -2.65
CA ILE A 4 15.96 2.02 -2.12
C ILE A 4 15.37 2.92 -3.22
N LEU A 5 16.23 3.48 -4.07
CA LEU A 5 15.81 4.30 -5.22
C LEU A 5 15.06 3.47 -6.27
N MET A 6 15.53 2.26 -6.59
CA MET A 6 14.82 1.36 -7.52
C MET A 6 13.48 0.89 -6.96
N LEU A 7 13.38 0.59 -5.67
CA LEU A 7 12.12 0.28 -5.00
C LEU A 7 11.13 1.45 -5.07
N GLY A 8 11.59 2.68 -4.87
CA GLY A 8 10.75 3.89 -4.96
C GLY A 8 10.18 4.11 -6.36
N VAL A 9 10.99 3.92 -7.42
CA VAL A 9 10.52 4.02 -8.81
C VAL A 9 9.52 2.90 -9.14
N MET A 10 9.76 1.68 -8.68
CA MET A 10 8.84 0.56 -8.89
C MET A 10 7.50 0.73 -8.18
N MET A 11 7.46 1.35 -6.98
CA MET A 11 6.18 1.63 -6.31
C MET A 11 5.33 2.67 -7.04
N VAL A 12 5.95 3.59 -7.79
CA VAL A 12 5.23 4.57 -8.63
C VAL A 12 4.77 3.94 -9.96
N ALA A 13 5.57 3.01 -10.50
CA ALA A 13 5.28 2.34 -11.78
C ALA A 13 4.41 1.08 -11.64
N ALA A 14 4.19 0.58 -10.42
CA ALA A 14 3.42 -0.64 -10.19
C ALA A 14 1.97 -0.46 -10.67
N PRO A 15 1.45 -1.38 -11.50
CA PRO A 15 0.07 -1.33 -11.93
C PRO A 15 -0.83 -1.45 -10.69
N GLY A 16 -1.83 -0.57 -10.58
CA GLY A 16 -2.73 -0.43 -9.42
C GLY A 16 -3.67 -1.60 -9.17
N VAL A 17 -3.23 -2.82 -9.50
CA VAL A 17 -3.91 -4.09 -9.27
C VAL A 17 -3.37 -4.74 -7.99
N PRO A 18 -4.22 -5.42 -7.19
CA PRO A 18 -3.80 -6.10 -5.97
C PRO A 18 -2.63 -7.05 -6.23
N GLY A 19 -1.52 -6.88 -5.51
CA GLY A 19 -0.31 -7.71 -5.66
C GLY A 19 0.74 -7.22 -6.68
N GLY A 20 0.50 -6.12 -7.41
CA GLY A 20 1.45 -5.59 -8.40
C GLY A 20 2.81 -5.20 -7.81
N ALA A 21 2.84 -4.75 -6.55
CA ALA A 21 4.07 -4.40 -5.85
C ALA A 21 4.95 -5.63 -5.52
N ILE A 22 4.37 -6.79 -5.18
CA ILE A 22 5.18 -8.01 -4.98
C ILE A 22 5.73 -8.51 -6.30
N MET A 23 4.91 -8.57 -7.35
CA MET A 23 5.35 -9.08 -8.65
C MET A 23 6.53 -8.28 -9.19
N ALA A 24 6.53 -6.96 -9.01
CA ALA A 24 7.66 -6.09 -9.32
C ALA A 24 8.87 -6.33 -8.40
N ALA A 25 8.62 -6.60 -7.11
CA ALA A 25 9.68 -6.84 -6.12
C ALA A 25 10.36 -8.21 -6.29
N ILE A 26 9.67 -9.27 -6.73
CA ILE A 26 10.26 -10.61 -6.93
C ILE A 26 11.43 -10.54 -7.92
N GLY A 27 11.24 -9.86 -9.05
CA GLY A 27 12.28 -9.71 -10.07
C GLY A 27 13.55 -9.02 -9.54
N ILE A 28 13.40 -8.03 -8.66
CA ILE A 28 14.51 -7.32 -8.02
C ILE A 28 15.10 -8.13 -6.85
N LEU A 29 14.28 -8.79 -6.04
CA LEU A 29 14.73 -9.61 -4.90
C LEU A 29 15.58 -10.80 -5.36
N GLN A 30 15.20 -11.44 -6.47
CA GLN A 30 15.93 -12.56 -7.05
C GLN A 30 17.26 -12.12 -7.68
N SER A 31 17.28 -10.95 -8.35
CA SER A 31 18.47 -10.46 -9.06
C SER A 31 19.43 -9.61 -8.22
N MET A 32 18.98 -8.97 -7.14
CA MET A 32 19.81 -8.12 -6.27
C MET A 32 20.12 -8.71 -4.89
N LEU A 33 19.24 -9.52 -4.31
CA LEU A 33 19.45 -10.13 -2.99
C LEU A 33 19.74 -11.64 -3.04
N GLY A 34 19.61 -12.28 -4.21
CA GLY A 34 19.89 -13.71 -4.37
C GLY A 34 18.93 -14.60 -3.59
N PHE A 35 17.68 -14.16 -3.38
CA PHE A 35 16.67 -14.96 -2.69
C PHE A 35 16.34 -16.22 -3.48
N ASP A 36 16.39 -17.36 -2.78
CA ASP A 36 15.91 -18.66 -3.27
C ASP A 36 14.37 -18.68 -3.37
N GLU A 37 13.81 -19.60 -4.18
CA GLU A 37 12.38 -19.80 -4.37
C GLU A 37 11.63 -19.95 -3.04
N THR A 38 12.26 -20.58 -2.05
CA THR A 38 11.70 -20.75 -0.70
C THR A 38 11.49 -19.41 0.01
N MET A 39 12.45 -18.48 -0.10
CA MET A 39 12.36 -17.15 0.51
C MET A 39 11.36 -16.24 -0.23
N ILE A 40 11.26 -16.39 -1.56
CA ILE A 40 10.24 -15.71 -2.36
C ILE A 40 8.83 -16.19 -1.95
N GLY A 41 8.65 -17.50 -1.75
CA GLY A 41 7.39 -18.07 -1.26
C GLY A 41 6.97 -17.53 0.10
N LEU A 42 7.93 -17.33 1.02
CA LEU A 42 7.68 -16.68 2.32
C LEU A 42 7.29 -15.20 2.20
N MET A 43 7.88 -14.46 1.24
CA MET A 43 7.52 -13.06 1.00
C MET A 43 6.09 -12.94 0.43
N ILE A 44 5.70 -13.84 -0.47
CA ILE A 44 4.34 -13.88 -1.02
C ILE A 44 3.33 -14.23 0.08
N SER A 45 3.61 -15.25 0.90
CA SER A 45 2.69 -15.66 1.98
C SER A 45 2.53 -14.55 3.03
N LEU A 46 3.63 -13.89 3.41
CA LEU A 46 3.59 -12.76 4.32
C LEU A 46 2.81 -11.58 3.73
N TYR A 47 3.02 -11.26 2.45
CA TYR A 47 2.24 -10.20 1.80
C TYR A 47 0.75 -10.55 1.77
N ILE A 48 0.37 -11.78 1.42
CA ILE A 48 -1.05 -12.19 1.41
C ILE A 48 -1.66 -12.02 2.81
N ALA A 49 -0.92 -12.36 3.86
CA ALA A 49 -1.35 -12.14 5.23
C ALA A 49 -1.53 -10.64 5.57
N MET A 50 -0.71 -9.77 4.98
CA MET A 50 -0.71 -8.32 5.24
C MET A 50 -1.62 -7.50 4.31
N ASP A 51 -1.97 -8.01 3.13
CA ASP A 51 -2.75 -7.29 2.11
C ASP A 51 -4.14 -6.88 2.63
N SER A 52 -4.70 -7.73 3.48
CA SER A 52 -5.97 -7.45 4.19
C SER A 52 -5.84 -6.29 5.17
N PHE A 53 -4.69 -6.12 5.83
CA PHE A 53 -4.42 -4.96 6.69
C PHE A 53 -4.22 -3.68 5.89
N GLY A 54 -3.52 -3.74 4.75
CA GLY A 54 -3.36 -2.59 3.85
C GLY A 54 -4.71 -2.08 3.32
N THR A 55 -5.58 -3.00 2.90
CA THR A 55 -6.94 -2.68 2.42
C THR A 55 -7.83 -2.14 3.55
N ALA A 56 -7.81 -2.80 4.72
CA ALA A 56 -8.59 -2.35 5.87
C ALA A 56 -8.18 -0.95 6.34
N THR A 57 -6.87 -0.65 6.33
CA THR A 57 -6.36 0.68 6.70
C THR A 57 -6.81 1.73 5.70
N ASN A 58 -6.69 1.47 4.39
CA ASN A 58 -7.17 2.40 3.35
C ASN A 58 -8.67 2.73 3.46
N VAL A 59 -9.50 1.72 3.73
CA VAL A 59 -10.95 1.91 3.91
C VAL A 59 -11.24 2.68 5.21
N THR A 60 -10.55 2.34 6.30
CA THR A 60 -10.72 3.02 7.60
C THR A 60 -10.33 4.49 7.51
N THR A 61 -9.22 4.82 6.85
CA THR A 61 -8.80 6.21 6.62
C THR A 61 -9.83 6.97 5.78
N SER A 62 -10.40 6.33 4.76
CA SER A 62 -11.47 6.94 3.95
C SER A 62 -12.72 7.26 4.79
N GLY A 63 -13.11 6.36 5.70
CA GLY A 63 -14.20 6.59 6.66
C GLY A 63 -13.91 7.70 7.67
N ALA A 64 -12.68 7.76 8.18
CA ALA A 64 -12.25 8.82 9.10
C ALA A 64 -12.30 10.21 8.45
N VAL A 65 -11.83 10.33 7.20
CA VAL A 65 -11.90 11.59 6.43
C VAL A 65 -13.36 11.99 6.19
N ALA A 66 -14.24 11.05 5.86
CA ALA A 66 -15.66 11.35 5.66
C ALA A 66 -16.33 11.95 6.90
N ILE A 67 -16.04 11.40 8.09
CA ILE A 67 -16.54 11.92 9.38
C ILE A 67 -16.03 13.34 9.64
N ILE A 68 -14.73 13.57 9.41
CA ILE A 68 -14.11 14.89 9.61
C ILE A 68 -14.76 15.94 8.69
N VAL A 69 -14.96 15.61 7.42
CA VAL A 69 -15.58 16.52 6.44
C VAL A 69 -17.04 16.82 6.82
N ASP A 70 -17.79 15.82 7.27
CA ASP A 70 -19.19 15.97 7.70
C ASP A 70 -19.31 16.94 8.90
N GLU A 71 -18.43 16.82 9.89
CA GLU A 71 -18.41 17.71 11.07
C GLU A 71 -18.05 19.16 10.71
N ILE A 72 -17.08 19.36 9.80
CA ILE A 72 -16.75 20.70 9.29
C ILE A 72 -17.95 21.31 8.56
N ASN A 73 -18.67 20.50 7.77
CA ASN A 73 -19.80 20.98 6.99
C ASN A 73 -21.00 21.34 7.89
N LYS A 74 -21.31 20.52 8.89
CA LYS A 74 -22.32 20.84 9.93
C LYS A 74 -21.97 22.12 10.69
N SER A 75 -20.71 22.31 11.04
CA SER A 75 -20.24 23.53 11.73
C SER A 75 -20.44 24.78 10.87
N LYS A 76 -20.15 24.71 9.56
CA LYS A 76 -20.40 25.81 8.62
C LYS A 76 -21.89 26.11 8.44
N LEU A 77 -22.75 25.09 8.42
CA LEU A 77 -24.21 25.24 8.34
C LEU A 77 -24.75 25.96 9.59
N ARG A 78 -24.29 25.59 10.78
CA ARG A 78 -24.69 26.24 12.05
C ARG A 78 -24.24 27.69 12.15
N ALA A 79 -23.06 28.04 11.64
CA ALA A 79 -22.56 29.41 11.65
C ALA A 79 -23.27 30.34 10.65
N LYS A 80 -24.07 29.79 9.73
CA LYS A 80 -24.79 30.54 8.69
C LYS A 80 -26.28 30.73 9.01
N ALA A 81 -26.77 30.07 10.06
CA ALA A 81 -28.12 30.22 10.62
C ALA A 81 -28.10 31.25 11.76
#